data_AF-A0A7X7YHP3-F1
#
_entry.id   AF-A0A7X7YHP3-F1
#
_cell.length_a   1.000
_cell.length_b   1.000
_cell.length_c   1.000
_cell.angle_alpha   90.00
_cell.angle_beta   90.00
_cell.angle_gamma   90.00
#
_symmetry.space_group_name_H-M   'P 1'
#
loop_
_entity.id
_entity.type
_entity.pdbx_description
1 polymer ?
#
loop_
_entity_poly.entity_id
_entity_poly.type
_entity_poly.pdbx_seq_one_letter_code
_entity_poly.pdbx_strand_id
1 'polypeptide(L)'
;MKISRCAAKCNGYSHSIDRRQFLQAAAGVALAPALLSGCASNPQAVIGPRIRPCGPASKYMPVIHAAFVRRKEDYGILWPGDIYDGKAAYARYTADIEKTAKAIGAKVILRPEPIYSLAEADDWIAVARQAQTDGLFLVVLDRQKHAWPTAAKTADSGLPTVIFTPLG
;
A
#
# COMPACT_ATOMS: atom_id res chain seq x y z
N MET A 1 -18.51 -44.42 -18.88
CA MET A 1 -19.53 -43.48 -18.37
C MET A 1 -18.86 -42.11 -18.21
N LYS A 2 -19.18 -41.11 -19.05
CA LYS A 2 -18.55 -39.78 -18.97
C LYS A 2 -19.42 -38.87 -18.08
N ILE A 3 -18.84 -38.36 -17.00
CA ILE A 3 -19.48 -37.43 -16.06
C ILE A 3 -19.38 -36.02 -16.63
N SER A 4 -20.51 -35.30 -16.75
CA SER A 4 -20.52 -33.92 -17.25
C SER A 4 -20.05 -32.94 -16.16
N ARG A 5 -19.31 -31.90 -16.57
CA ARG A 5 -18.73 -30.87 -15.67
C ARG A 5 -19.58 -29.59 -15.58
N CYS A 6 -20.82 -29.62 -16.08
CA CYS A 6 -21.71 -28.47 -15.98
C CYS A 6 -22.37 -28.43 -14.58
N ALA A 7 -22.30 -27.29 -13.90
CA ALA A 7 -22.92 -27.10 -12.59
C ALA A 7 -24.46 -27.33 -12.63
N ALA A 8 -25.09 -27.10 -13.78
CA ALA A 8 -26.52 -27.33 -13.99
C ALA A 8 -26.87 -28.79 -14.34
N LYS A 9 -25.89 -29.70 -14.45
CA LYS A 9 -26.06 -31.15 -14.72
C LYS A 9 -27.05 -31.49 -15.86
N CYS A 10 -27.11 -30.68 -16.91
CA CYS A 10 -27.97 -30.97 -18.05
C CYS A 10 -27.39 -32.11 -18.89
N ASN A 11 -28.13 -33.21 -18.99
CA ASN A 11 -27.85 -34.32 -19.90
C ASN A 11 -28.80 -34.22 -21.11
N GLY A 12 -28.25 -33.92 -22.28
CA GLY A 12 -28.94 -34.15 -23.54
C GLY A 12 -29.14 -32.90 -24.40
N TYR A 13 -28.61 -32.99 -25.62
CA TYR A 13 -29.01 -32.30 -26.85
C TYR A 13 -28.79 -30.78 -26.95
N SER A 14 -27.66 -30.43 -27.59
CA SER A 14 -27.57 -29.45 -28.67
C SER A 14 -28.27 -28.09 -28.45
N HIS A 15 -27.63 -27.22 -27.67
CA HIS A 15 -27.79 -25.77 -27.85
C HIS A 15 -26.40 -25.12 -27.92
N SER A 16 -25.80 -25.15 -29.10
CA SER A 16 -24.65 -24.32 -29.44
C SER A 16 -25.12 -22.88 -29.58
N ILE A 17 -25.06 -22.11 -28.49
CA ILE A 17 -25.14 -20.65 -28.56
C ILE A 17 -23.95 -20.19 -29.38
N ASP A 18 -24.21 -19.71 -30.59
CA ASP A 18 -23.14 -19.20 -31.44
C ASP A 18 -22.66 -17.84 -30.92
N ARG A 19 -21.39 -17.50 -31.15
CA ARG A 19 -20.74 -16.29 -30.63
C ARG A 19 -21.53 -15.02 -30.95
N ARG A 20 -22.21 -14.97 -32.11
CA ARG A 20 -23.07 -13.84 -32.50
C ARG A 20 -24.32 -13.70 -31.64
N GLN A 21 -24.94 -14.81 -31.24
CA GLN A 21 -26.10 -14.80 -30.36
C GLN A 21 -25.72 -14.34 -28.95
N PHE A 22 -24.54 -14.73 -28.46
CA PHE A 22 -24.00 -14.22 -27.20
C PHE A 22 -23.74 -12.70 -27.26
N LEU A 23 -23.14 -12.20 -28.35
CA LEU A 23 -22.87 -10.76 -28.51
C LEU A 23 -24.15 -9.93 -28.68
N GLN A 24 -25.16 -10.44 -29.37
CA GLN A 24 -26.47 -9.79 -29.49
C GLN A 24 -27.20 -9.73 -28.13
N ALA A 25 -27.15 -10.82 -27.35
CA ALA A 25 -27.71 -10.84 -26.00
C ALA A 25 -26.96 -9.86 -25.07
N ALA A 26 -25.63 -9.77 -25.15
CA ALA A 26 -24.83 -8.83 -24.37
C ALA A 26 -25.10 -7.36 -24.75
N ALA A 27 -25.32 -7.06 -26.05
CA ALA A 27 -25.64 -5.71 -26.51
C ALA A 27 -27.04 -5.23 -26.03
N GLY A 28 -28.01 -6.13 -25.93
CA GLY A 28 -29.35 -5.81 -25.42
C GLY A 28 -29.36 -5.43 -23.93
N VAL A 29 -28.46 -5.99 -23.12
CA VAL A 29 -28.35 -5.69 -21.67
C VAL A 29 -27.64 -4.35 -21.43
N ALA A 30 -26.77 -3.90 -22.34
CA ALA A 30 -26.04 -2.65 -22.19
C ALA A 30 -26.89 -1.36 -22.34
N LEU A 31 -28.08 -1.45 -22.96
CA LEU A 31 -28.98 -0.31 -23.15
C LEU A 31 -30.06 -0.18 -22.06
N ALA A 32 -30.27 -1.22 -21.25
CA ALA A 32 -31.23 -1.20 -20.14
C ALA A 32 -30.91 -0.18 -19.02
N PRO A 33 -29.64 0.15 -18.66
CA PRO A 33 -29.37 1.09 -17.58
C PRO A 33 -29.72 2.55 -17.93
N ALA A 34 -29.85 2.89 -19.22
CA ALA A 34 -30.13 4.26 -19.66
C ALA A 34 -31.60 4.67 -19.40
N LEU A 35 -32.52 3.72 -19.28
CA LEU A 35 -33.96 3.98 -19.05
C LEU A 35 -34.37 3.93 -17.57
N LEU A 36 -33.48 3.48 -16.68
CA LEU A 36 -33.67 3.46 -15.22
C LEU A 36 -32.89 4.55 -14.48
N SER A 37 -32.27 5.48 -15.21
CA SER A 37 -31.47 6.59 -14.66
C SER A 37 -32.30 7.62 -13.86
N GLY A 38 -33.63 7.48 -13.81
CA GLY A 38 -34.55 8.38 -13.09
C GLY A 38 -34.77 8.06 -11.60
N CYS A 39 -34.31 6.92 -11.09
CA CYS A 39 -34.51 6.52 -9.68
C CYS A 39 -33.22 6.36 -8.86
N ALA A 40 -32.08 6.78 -9.40
CA ALA A 40 -30.86 6.89 -8.62
C ALA A 40 -30.96 8.14 -7.74
N SER A 41 -31.69 8.01 -6.63
CA SER A 41 -31.51 8.87 -5.47
C SER A 41 -30.03 8.98 -5.20
N ASN A 42 -29.53 10.20 -5.37
CA ASN A 42 -28.17 10.61 -5.05
C ASN A 42 -27.79 9.98 -3.70
N PRO A 43 -26.82 9.04 -3.63
CA PRO A 43 -26.30 8.61 -2.36
C PRO A 43 -25.40 9.74 -1.86
N GLN A 44 -26.01 10.86 -1.48
CA GLN A 44 -25.44 11.66 -0.41
C GLN A 44 -25.45 10.74 0.80
N ALA A 45 -24.35 10.00 0.94
CA ALA A 45 -24.02 9.32 2.15
C ALA A 45 -24.32 10.29 3.29
N VAL A 46 -25.25 9.92 4.16
CA VAL A 46 -25.54 10.67 5.38
C VAL A 46 -24.26 10.61 6.19
N ILE A 47 -23.40 11.62 6.03
CA ILE A 47 -22.25 11.83 6.88
C ILE A 47 -22.85 12.31 8.20
N GLY A 48 -23.14 11.34 9.09
CA GLY A 48 -23.48 11.64 10.48
C GLY A 48 -22.41 12.53 11.12
N PRO A 49 -22.73 13.21 12.23
CA PRO A 49 -21.78 14.11 12.88
C PRO A 49 -20.45 13.38 13.17
N ARG A 50 -19.34 13.98 12.72
CA ARG A 50 -17.99 13.43 12.87
C ARG A 50 -17.75 13.12 14.35
N ILE A 51 -17.52 11.85 14.67
CA ILE A 51 -17.20 11.40 16.02
C ILE A 51 -15.98 12.18 16.51
N ARG A 52 -16.15 12.93 17.61
CA ARG A 52 -15.06 13.66 18.23
C ARG A 52 -14.32 12.70 19.17
N PRO A 53 -12.99 12.59 19.07
CA PRO A 53 -12.23 11.84 20.05
C PRO A 53 -12.39 12.51 21.42
N CYS A 54 -12.82 11.74 22.42
CA CYS A 54 -13.04 12.18 23.79
C CYS A 54 -12.12 11.41 24.74
N GLY A 55 -11.62 12.06 25.80
CA GLY A 55 -10.80 11.43 26.84
C GLY A 55 -9.31 11.81 26.79
N PRO A 56 -8.49 11.33 27.75
CA PRO A 56 -7.08 11.74 27.88
C PRO A 56 -6.23 11.47 26.63
N ALA A 57 -6.49 10.35 25.93
CA ALA A 57 -5.80 9.97 24.70
C ALA A 57 -6.15 10.84 23.49
N SER A 58 -7.22 11.66 23.55
CA SER A 58 -7.62 12.54 22.43
C SER A 58 -6.57 13.60 22.08
N LYS A 59 -5.66 13.89 23.00
CA LYS A 59 -4.56 14.86 22.84
C LYS A 59 -3.22 14.19 22.52
N TYR A 60 -3.18 12.87 22.50
CA TYR A 60 -1.95 12.13 22.30
C TYR A 60 -1.49 12.24 20.85
N MET A 61 -0.20 12.53 20.65
CA MET A 61 0.42 12.59 19.33
C MET A 61 1.42 11.45 19.22
N PRO A 62 1.17 10.43 18.39
CA PRO A 62 2.08 9.31 18.26
C PRO A 62 3.40 9.76 17.65
N VAL A 63 4.50 9.19 18.13
CA VAL A 63 5.87 9.42 17.68
C VAL A 63 6.33 8.24 16.84
N ILE A 64 6.64 8.51 15.58
CA ILE A 64 7.06 7.50 14.60
C ILE A 64 8.48 7.81 14.16
N HIS A 65 9.40 6.86 14.32
CA HIS A 65 10.71 6.94 13.69
C HIS A 65 10.62 6.43 12.26
N ALA A 66 11.00 7.28 11.30
CA ALA A 66 10.99 6.95 9.89
C ALA A 66 12.41 6.89 9.31
N ALA A 67 12.62 5.99 8.36
CA ALA A 67 13.86 5.93 7.61
C ALA A 67 13.62 5.40 6.19
N PHE A 68 14.56 5.70 5.31
CA PHE A 68 14.67 5.08 4.00
C PHE A 68 15.76 4.03 4.03
N VAL A 69 15.66 2.99 3.21
CA VAL A 69 16.75 2.04 2.97
C VAL A 69 17.03 1.91 1.48
N ARG A 70 18.31 1.98 1.11
CA ARG A 70 18.82 1.71 -0.23
C ARG A 70 20.31 1.37 -0.16
N ARG A 71 20.85 0.77 -1.21
CA ARG A 71 22.31 0.68 -1.38
C ARG A 71 22.94 2.08 -1.53
N LYS A 72 24.20 2.22 -1.13
CA LYS A 72 24.95 3.48 -1.19
C LYS A 72 25.34 3.85 -2.62
N GLU A 73 25.73 2.85 -3.40
CA GLU A 73 26.10 3.02 -4.79
C GLU A 73 24.89 3.28 -5.71
N ASP A 74 25.20 3.52 -6.98
CA ASP A 74 24.21 3.63 -8.04
C ASP A 74 23.52 2.28 -8.31
N TYR A 75 22.31 2.32 -8.86
CA TYR A 75 21.54 1.10 -9.09
C TYR A 75 22.18 0.21 -10.16
N GLY A 76 22.86 0.79 -11.14
CA GLY A 76 23.48 0.09 -12.24
C GLY A 76 22.46 -0.69 -13.06
N ILE A 77 22.88 -1.88 -13.50
CA ILE A 77 22.01 -2.87 -14.16
C ILE A 77 21.14 -3.67 -13.18
N LEU A 78 21.38 -3.54 -11.87
CA LEU A 78 20.63 -4.29 -10.87
C LEU A 78 19.33 -3.55 -10.57
N TRP A 79 18.21 -4.27 -10.69
CA TRP A 79 16.88 -3.78 -10.36
C TRP A 79 16.87 -3.00 -9.03
N PRO A 80 16.26 -1.80 -8.91
CA PRO A 80 15.34 -1.17 -9.88
C PRO A 80 16.01 -0.57 -11.12
N GLY A 81 17.34 -0.60 -11.19
CA GLY A 81 18.13 -0.15 -12.33
C GLY A 81 18.34 1.36 -12.38
N ASP A 82 19.27 1.82 -13.21
CA ASP A 82 19.64 3.25 -13.32
C ASP A 82 18.52 4.15 -13.86
N ILE A 83 17.50 3.57 -14.52
CA ILE A 83 16.32 4.32 -14.96
C ILE A 83 15.50 4.81 -13.75
N TYR A 84 15.61 4.12 -12.61
CA TYR A 84 14.92 4.51 -11.40
C TYR A 84 15.63 5.66 -10.69
N ASP A 85 15.00 6.83 -10.69
CA ASP A 85 15.51 8.00 -9.98
C ASP A 85 15.26 7.87 -8.46
N GLY A 86 16.24 7.26 -7.78
CA GLY A 86 16.22 7.10 -6.34
C GLY A 86 16.24 8.44 -5.57
N LYS A 87 16.78 9.52 -6.15
CA LYS A 87 16.83 10.84 -5.50
C LYS A 87 15.46 11.52 -5.58
N ALA A 88 14.83 11.50 -6.75
CA ALA A 88 13.47 12.00 -6.92
C ALA A 88 12.48 11.20 -6.07
N ALA A 89 12.62 9.87 -6.01
CA ALA A 89 11.80 9.04 -5.15
C ALA A 89 11.97 9.39 -3.67
N TYR A 90 13.22 9.54 -3.20
CA TYR A 90 13.51 9.97 -1.83
C TYR A 90 12.84 11.32 -1.52
N ALA A 91 13.01 12.32 -2.39
CA ALA A 91 12.41 13.64 -2.20
C ALA A 91 10.87 13.58 -2.17
N ARG A 92 10.26 12.85 -3.11
CA ARG A 92 8.81 12.67 -3.18
C ARG A 92 8.26 12.05 -1.91
N TYR A 93 8.83 10.92 -1.50
CA TYR A 93 8.33 10.19 -0.35
C TYR A 93 8.59 10.92 0.97
N THR A 94 9.66 11.69 1.08
CA THR A 94 9.86 12.59 2.22
C THR A 94 8.71 13.59 2.32
N ALA A 95 8.35 14.26 1.22
CA ALA A 95 7.23 15.19 1.19
C ALA A 95 5.88 14.52 1.51
N ASP A 96 5.65 13.31 0.99
CA ASP A 96 4.43 12.54 1.27
C ASP A 96 4.34 12.12 2.74
N ILE A 97 5.46 11.70 3.35
CA ILE A 97 5.55 11.36 4.78
C ILE A 97 5.19 12.58 5.64
N GLU A 98 5.82 13.73 5.38
CA GLU A 98 5.59 14.94 6.16
C GLU A 98 4.14 15.43 6.02
N LYS A 99 3.61 15.43 4.79
CA LYS A 99 2.22 15.77 4.51
C LYS A 99 1.25 14.84 5.24
N THR A 100 1.52 13.53 5.21
CA THR A 100 0.67 12.52 5.85
C THR A 100 0.74 12.63 7.37
N ALA A 101 1.94 12.79 7.94
CA ALA A 101 2.14 12.99 9.37
C ALA A 101 1.33 14.18 9.89
N LYS A 102 1.36 15.30 9.17
CA LYS A 102 0.54 16.48 9.49
C LYS A 102 -0.95 16.20 9.39
N ALA A 103 -1.39 15.47 8.36
CA ALA A 103 -2.80 15.15 8.15
C ALA A 103 -3.39 14.24 9.24
N ILE A 104 -2.59 13.30 9.76
CA ILE A 104 -3.01 12.36 10.81
C ILE A 104 -2.68 12.84 12.23
N GLY A 105 -1.96 13.96 12.37
CA GLY A 105 -1.54 14.48 13.68
C GLY A 105 -0.50 13.59 14.38
N ALA A 106 0.46 13.04 13.62
CA ALA A 106 1.57 12.26 14.15
C ALA A 106 2.88 13.07 14.10
N LYS A 107 3.77 12.83 15.06
CA LYS A 107 5.14 13.34 15.04
C LYS A 107 6.03 12.31 14.36
N VAL A 108 6.60 12.67 13.22
CA VAL A 108 7.57 11.82 12.52
C VAL A 108 8.98 12.35 12.78
N ILE A 109 9.88 11.46 13.20
CA ILE A 109 11.32 11.70 13.29
C ILE A 109 11.96 10.95 12.12
N LEU A 110 12.20 11.67 11.03
CA LEU A 110 12.77 11.11 9.80
C LEU A 110 14.30 11.18 9.85
N ARG A 111 14.97 10.04 9.62
CA ARG A 111 16.42 10.01 9.42
C ARG A 111 16.78 10.77 8.13
N PRO A 112 17.73 11.73 8.17
CA PRO A 112 18.05 12.59 7.02
C PRO A 112 18.79 11.87 5.89
N GLU A 113 19.44 10.75 6.18
CA GLU A 113 20.07 9.90 5.19
C GLU A 113 19.43 8.51 5.20
N PRO A 114 19.32 7.85 4.04
CA PRO A 114 18.98 6.44 3.99
C PRO A 114 19.95 5.57 4.82
N ILE A 115 19.43 4.44 5.29
CA ILE A 115 20.22 3.33 5.84
C ILE A 115 20.96 2.66 4.67
N TYR A 116 22.29 2.59 4.78
CA TYR A 116 23.16 1.98 3.77
C TYR A 116 23.82 0.67 4.21
N SER A 117 23.53 0.21 5.44
CA SER A 117 24.09 -1.02 5.97
C SER A 117 23.22 -1.64 7.07
N LEU A 118 23.50 -2.88 7.44
CA LEU A 118 22.84 -3.54 8.56
C LEU A 118 23.21 -2.92 9.92
N ALA A 119 24.46 -2.48 10.10
CA ALA A 119 24.89 -1.83 11.33
C ALA A 119 24.15 -0.51 11.55
N GLU A 120 24.01 0.30 10.50
CA GLU A 120 23.21 1.52 10.57
C GLU A 120 21.73 1.27 10.85
N ALA A 121 21.20 0.11 10.44
CA ALA A 121 19.84 -0.29 10.79
C ALA A 121 19.72 -0.60 12.29
N ASP A 122 20.71 -1.29 12.87
CA ASP A 122 20.77 -1.56 14.31
C ASP A 122 20.84 -0.26 15.12
N ASP A 123 21.73 0.66 14.72
CA ASP A 123 21.88 1.96 15.38
C ASP A 123 20.57 2.76 15.34
N TRP A 124 19.93 2.80 14.17
CA TRP A 124 18.64 3.50 14.01
C TRP A 124 17.54 2.88 14.88
N ILE A 125 17.44 1.55 14.94
CA ILE A 125 16.46 0.86 15.81
C ILE A 125 16.77 1.12 17.28
N ALA A 126 18.05 1.11 17.68
CA ALA A 126 18.47 1.39 19.05
C ALA A 126 18.09 2.82 19.47
N VAL A 127 18.34 3.81 18.61
CA VAL A 127 17.91 5.21 18.82
C VAL A 127 16.39 5.30 18.97
N ALA A 128 15.64 4.62 18.10
CA ALA A 128 14.18 4.61 18.16
C ALA A 128 13.63 4.01 19.47
N ARG A 129 14.26 2.94 19.98
CA ARG A 129 13.92 2.35 21.28
C ARG A 129 14.22 3.29 22.43
N GLN A 130 15.40 3.91 22.44
CA GLN A 130 15.80 4.86 23.48
C GLN A 130 14.89 6.08 23.51
N ALA A 131 14.42 6.53 22.34
CA ALA A 131 13.45 7.60 22.21
C ALA A 131 12.01 7.20 22.58
N GLN A 132 11.77 5.94 22.98
CA GLN A 132 10.45 5.39 23.30
C GLN A 132 9.40 5.68 22.23
N THR A 133 9.76 5.46 20.96
CA THR A 133 8.86 5.68 19.83
C THR A 133 7.69 4.69 19.85
N ASP A 134 6.53 5.11 19.33
CA ASP A 134 5.34 4.26 19.22
C ASP A 134 5.39 3.29 18.05
N GLY A 135 6.24 3.58 17.06
CA GLY A 135 6.44 2.69 15.94
C GLY A 135 7.53 3.13 14.97
N LEU A 136 7.81 2.23 14.03
CA LEU A 136 8.78 2.39 12.95
C LEU A 136 8.07 2.47 11.61
N PHE A 137 8.56 3.35 10.74
CA PHE A 137 8.15 3.43 9.35
C PHE A 137 9.37 3.34 8.42
N LEU A 138 9.50 2.24 7.70
CA LEU A 138 10.63 2.01 6.81
C LEU A 138 10.18 2.06 5.36
N VAL A 139 10.77 2.94 4.55
CA VAL A 139 10.57 2.98 3.10
C VAL A 139 11.73 2.28 2.40
N VAL A 140 11.40 1.25 1.62
CA VAL A 140 12.37 0.39 0.94
C VAL A 140 12.52 0.84 -0.51
N LEU A 141 13.57 1.60 -0.80
CA LEU A 141 13.90 2.12 -2.14
C LEU A 141 14.89 1.25 -2.89
N ASP A 142 15.12 0.02 -2.42
CA ASP A 142 15.95 -0.96 -3.11
C ASP A 142 15.47 -2.38 -2.76
N ARG A 143 15.60 -3.34 -3.67
CA ARG A 143 15.27 -4.76 -3.41
C ARG A 143 16.51 -5.63 -3.30
N GLN A 144 17.70 -5.06 -3.38
CA GLN A 144 18.97 -5.79 -3.38
C GLN A 144 19.74 -5.61 -2.08
N LYS A 145 20.83 -6.37 -1.95
CA LYS A 145 21.81 -6.28 -0.85
C LYS A 145 21.14 -6.32 0.53
N HIS A 146 21.42 -5.33 1.37
CA HIS A 146 20.95 -5.28 2.75
C HIS A 146 19.52 -4.77 2.88
N ALA A 147 18.84 -4.33 1.81
CA ALA A 147 17.53 -3.69 1.94
C ALA A 147 16.46 -4.59 2.58
N TRP A 148 16.36 -5.85 2.14
CA TRP A 148 15.46 -6.84 2.75
C TRP A 148 15.92 -7.32 4.12
N PRO A 149 17.21 -7.63 4.34
CA PRO A 149 17.73 -7.86 5.69
C PRO A 149 17.42 -6.72 6.67
N THR A 150 17.54 -5.46 6.27
CA THR A 150 17.16 -4.28 7.06
C THR A 150 15.66 -4.28 7.34
N ALA A 151 14.82 -4.57 6.34
CA ALA A 151 13.37 -4.65 6.51
C ALA A 151 12.96 -5.76 7.51
N ALA A 152 13.53 -6.95 7.39
CA ALA A 152 13.30 -8.06 8.32
C ALA A 152 13.72 -7.67 9.76
N LYS A 153 14.94 -7.14 9.91
CA LYS A 153 15.45 -6.65 11.20
C LYS A 153 14.57 -5.57 11.83
N THR A 154 14.00 -4.68 11.00
CA THR A 154 13.05 -3.66 11.46
C THR A 154 11.75 -4.29 11.98
N ALA A 155 11.20 -5.27 11.26
CA ALA A 155 10.04 -6.02 11.71
C ALA A 155 10.30 -6.78 13.03
N ASP A 156 11.50 -7.36 13.16
CA ASP A 156 11.94 -8.10 14.35
C ASP A 156 12.33 -7.20 15.53
N SER A 157 12.20 -5.87 15.39
CA SER A 157 12.48 -4.92 16.47
C SER A 157 11.48 -5.04 17.62
N GLY A 158 10.32 -5.64 17.44
CA GLY A 158 9.28 -5.66 18.48
C GLY A 158 8.64 -4.29 18.74
N LEU A 159 9.00 -3.26 17.95
CA LEU A 159 8.21 -2.03 17.85
C LEU A 159 7.15 -2.22 16.76
N PRO A 160 5.94 -1.65 16.91
CA PRO A 160 4.95 -1.61 15.84
C PRO A 160 5.56 -1.04 14.56
N THR A 161 5.55 -1.81 13.48
CA THR A 161 6.36 -1.51 12.29
C THR A 161 5.50 -1.55 11.03
N VAL A 162 5.66 -0.52 10.19
CA VAL A 162 5.14 -0.50 8.82
C VAL A 162 6.30 -0.42 7.85
N ILE A 163 6.35 -1.36 6.90
CA ILE A 163 7.36 -1.40 5.83
C ILE A 163 6.66 -1.12 4.52
N PHE A 164 7.05 -0.03 3.86
CA PHE A 164 6.48 0.38 2.57
C PHE A 164 7.50 0.19 1.45
N THR A 165 7.13 -0.60 0.44
CA THR A 165 8.00 -0.93 -0.71
C THR A 165 7.38 -0.40 -2.00
N PRO A 166 7.67 0.85 -2.40
CA PRO A 166 7.06 1.45 -3.59
C PRO A 166 7.56 0.91 -4.93
N LEU A 167 8.51 -0.01 -4.91
CA LEU A 167 9.11 -0.54 -6.12
C LEU A 167 8.29 -1.75 -6.62
N GLY A 168 7.70 -1.63 -7.81
CA GLY A 168 6.87 -2.64 -8.47
C GLY A 168 7.10 -2.66 -9.97
#